data_AF-I3YDB9-F1
#
_entry.id   AF-I3YDB9-F1
#
_cell.length_a   1.000
_cell.length_b   1.000
_cell.length_c   1.000
_cell.angle_alpha   90.00
_cell.angle_beta   90.00
_cell.angle_gamma   90.00
#
_symmetry.space_group_name_H-M   'P 1'
#
loop_
_entity.id
_entity.type
_entity.pdbx_description
1 polymer ?
#
loop_
_entity_poly.entity_id
_entity_poly.type
_entity_poly.pdbx_seq_one_letter_code
_entity_poly.pdbx_strand_id
1 'polypeptide(L)'
;MLFCGAGLSVGSVPGAAVLYRDCHQGAEDRLGLSGLIDHGRFQTIDAASRLYAWADAVLDALEQRGDSLPKLRLARALGLLDDPKWWGLAEIDFRGNSPRHRVIARFAKEGLWRSLWSFNWDCILENTLEQIGLPKRRPAFETPWEKDHYAIHLHSVYFPATIHPRGLVVHKPHGCVRALRVADIAERDGDLDKAEALSYRLMIGERELKDRSADTKAIKEDGLFASQLGSAVPATLNMILGWSLGEESLMKQLEVCVNYMGTRIAILDPTFSGGHERLRLCLPAAVDQSQVHFKLDFLDCPNRDDIFLWQQSLYTLERLECVNGGTALLDRNGNHWRSTVAECPRETFFCAWADEFLPVWTRLCWSAGLVEAEKMRSHRIDLERRDEHIPLGYNHVARPDLQAAITMLERIPGLGRDINVKDWPGGLFYEPNQTLVVPLPCWGDINELRALRPLVDALRRQLGYVQRLAVWPLDKTATCSDDKRSQHLVERLAALMPVPEFADPGNIRIIHSMEEVSHASH
;
A
#
# COMPACT_ATOMS: atom_id res chain seq x y z
N MET A 1 13.47 -7.99 -3.70
CA MET A 1 13.12 -6.89 -2.78
C MET A 1 12.30 -5.84 -3.54
N LEU A 2 11.77 -4.83 -2.86
CA LEU A 2 11.08 -3.71 -3.50
C LEU A 2 11.81 -2.38 -3.24
N PHE A 3 12.14 -1.64 -4.29
CA PHE A 3 12.64 -0.27 -4.21
C PHE A 3 11.48 0.68 -4.49
N CYS A 4 11.13 1.42 -3.45
CA CYS A 4 10.07 2.40 -3.41
C CYS A 4 10.68 3.79 -3.49
N GLY A 5 10.18 4.60 -4.40
CA GLY A 5 10.86 5.82 -4.72
C GLY A 5 10.02 7.11 -4.69
N ALA A 6 10.62 8.29 -4.88
CA ALA A 6 10.07 9.64 -4.60
C ALA A 6 8.73 9.91 -5.30
N GLY A 7 8.47 9.22 -6.39
CA GLY A 7 7.22 9.23 -7.12
C GLY A 7 6.16 8.22 -6.66
N LEU A 8 6.50 7.23 -5.82
CA LEU A 8 5.52 6.29 -5.25
C LEU A 8 4.40 7.05 -4.52
N SER A 9 4.76 8.06 -3.75
CA SER A 9 3.80 8.84 -2.96
C SER A 9 3.24 10.07 -3.71
N VAL A 10 3.62 10.30 -4.97
CA VAL A 10 3.09 11.42 -5.77
C VAL A 10 1.57 11.30 -5.90
N GLY A 11 0.88 12.42 -5.70
CA GLY A 11 -0.58 12.48 -5.59
C GLY A 11 -1.09 12.42 -4.14
N SER A 12 -0.31 11.86 -3.22
CA SER A 12 -0.56 11.90 -1.77
C SER A 12 0.32 12.94 -1.06
N VAL A 13 1.56 13.11 -1.52
CA VAL A 13 2.47 14.21 -1.14
C VAL A 13 3.00 14.91 -2.39
N PRO A 14 3.39 16.20 -2.29
CA PRO A 14 3.98 16.92 -3.41
C PRO A 14 5.33 16.31 -3.80
N GLY A 15 5.55 16.09 -5.10
CA GLY A 15 6.87 15.78 -5.64
C GLY A 15 7.81 17.00 -5.59
N ALA A 16 9.09 16.79 -5.86
CA ALA A 16 10.13 17.83 -5.72
C ALA A 16 9.81 19.14 -6.46
N ALA A 17 9.37 19.06 -7.73
CA ALA A 17 9.02 20.23 -8.53
C ALA A 17 7.86 21.04 -7.94
N VAL A 18 6.82 20.35 -7.42
CA VAL A 18 5.66 20.97 -6.78
C VAL A 18 6.06 21.60 -5.46
N LEU A 19 6.84 20.87 -4.65
CA LEU A 19 7.31 21.36 -3.35
C LEU A 19 8.19 22.61 -3.51
N TYR A 20 9.08 22.64 -4.50
CA TYR A 20 9.84 23.85 -4.82
C TYR A 20 8.89 24.98 -5.20
N ARG A 21 8.08 24.80 -6.26
CA ARG A 21 7.18 25.84 -6.78
C ARG A 21 6.30 26.46 -5.70
N ASP A 22 5.73 25.63 -4.82
CA ASP A 22 4.69 26.06 -3.89
C ASP A 22 5.24 26.48 -2.52
N CYS A 23 6.44 26.04 -2.12
CA CYS A 23 6.91 26.22 -0.74
C CYS A 23 8.24 26.97 -0.59
N HIS A 24 9.06 27.13 -1.64
CA HIS A 24 10.41 27.69 -1.48
C HIS A 24 10.40 29.12 -0.89
N GLN A 25 9.57 30.03 -1.42
CA GLN A 25 9.51 31.41 -0.97
C GLN A 25 9.10 31.52 0.50
N GLY A 26 8.03 30.81 0.89
CA GLY A 26 7.56 30.80 2.28
C GLY A 26 8.53 30.09 3.24
N ALA A 27 9.40 29.20 2.74
CA ALA A 27 10.48 28.62 3.53
C ALA A 27 11.59 29.65 3.76
N GLU A 28 12.00 30.38 2.74
CA GLU A 28 13.00 31.45 2.86
C GLU A 28 12.56 32.56 3.80
N ASP A 29 11.31 33.00 3.69
CA ASP A 29 10.75 34.04 4.55
C ASP A 29 10.77 33.59 6.03
N ARG A 30 10.38 32.34 6.30
CA ARG A 30 10.43 31.75 7.65
C ARG A 30 11.86 31.60 8.19
N LEU A 31 12.83 31.39 7.31
CA LEU A 31 14.23 31.28 7.68
C LEU A 31 14.95 32.64 7.72
N GLY A 32 14.31 33.71 7.28
CA GLY A 32 14.92 35.04 7.15
C GLY A 32 16.02 35.08 6.08
N LEU A 33 15.81 34.37 4.97
CA LEU A 33 16.77 34.26 3.86
C LEU A 33 16.31 34.98 2.58
N SER A 34 15.17 35.66 2.61
CA SER A 34 14.59 36.35 1.45
C SER A 34 15.59 37.33 0.85
N GLY A 35 15.89 37.17 -0.45
CA GLY A 35 16.84 38.01 -1.18
C GLY A 35 18.32 37.64 -1.00
N LEU A 36 18.66 36.64 -0.18
CA LEU A 36 20.02 36.09 -0.09
C LEU A 36 20.27 34.96 -1.10
N ILE A 37 19.21 34.31 -1.56
CA ILE A 37 19.28 33.20 -2.50
C ILE A 37 19.13 33.71 -3.94
N ASP A 38 20.07 33.35 -4.81
CA ASP A 38 20.07 33.75 -6.21
C ASP A 38 19.23 32.79 -7.07
N HIS A 39 17.95 33.14 -7.23
CA HIS A 39 16.99 32.34 -8.01
C HIS A 39 17.27 32.27 -9.51
N GLY A 40 18.08 33.20 -10.05
CA GLY A 40 18.45 33.18 -11.47
C GLY A 40 19.14 31.87 -11.85
N ARG A 41 19.89 31.29 -10.90
CA ARG A 41 20.64 30.02 -11.07
C ARG A 41 19.74 28.80 -11.20
N PHE A 42 18.53 28.82 -10.64
CA PHE A 42 17.64 27.66 -10.66
C PHE A 42 16.74 27.62 -11.90
N GLN A 43 16.60 28.74 -12.63
CA GLN A 43 15.77 28.81 -13.83
C GLN A 43 16.31 27.93 -14.97
N THR A 44 17.64 27.75 -15.03
CA THR A 44 18.31 26.90 -16.01
C THR A 44 18.36 25.42 -15.62
N ILE A 45 17.89 25.06 -14.42
CA ILE A 45 17.87 23.69 -13.91
C ILE A 45 16.50 23.06 -14.22
N ASP A 46 16.49 21.77 -14.54
CA ASP A 46 15.28 20.99 -14.72
C ASP A 46 14.36 21.08 -13.49
N ALA A 47 13.05 21.24 -13.72
CA ALA A 47 12.09 21.47 -12.65
C ALA A 47 12.11 20.39 -11.54
N ALA A 48 12.42 19.14 -11.89
CA ALA A 48 12.54 18.03 -10.95
C ALA A 48 13.75 18.16 -10.00
N SER A 49 14.80 18.87 -10.41
CA SER A 49 16.05 19.02 -9.65
C SER A 49 16.16 20.33 -8.88
N ARG A 50 15.30 21.32 -9.19
CA ARG A 50 15.34 22.66 -8.58
C ARG A 50 15.26 22.66 -7.07
N LEU A 51 14.41 21.79 -6.49
CA LEU A 51 14.28 21.68 -5.03
C LEU A 51 15.65 21.37 -4.39
N TYR A 52 16.39 20.42 -4.96
CA TYR A 52 17.62 19.92 -4.37
C TYR A 52 18.76 20.95 -4.48
N ALA A 53 18.88 21.61 -5.64
CA ALA A 53 19.86 22.68 -5.84
C ALA A 53 19.56 23.91 -4.96
N TRP A 54 18.28 24.26 -4.82
CA TRP A 54 17.85 25.33 -3.91
C TRP A 54 18.10 24.98 -2.44
N ALA A 55 17.82 23.74 -2.05
CA ALA A 55 18.08 23.27 -0.69
C ALA A 55 19.56 23.38 -0.32
N ASP A 56 20.49 23.08 -1.25
CA ASP A 56 21.92 23.30 -1.03
C ASP A 56 22.24 24.77 -0.73
N ALA A 57 21.70 25.71 -1.51
CA ALA A 57 21.92 27.13 -1.29
C ALA A 57 21.36 27.61 0.07
N VAL A 58 20.21 27.08 0.48
CA VAL A 58 19.64 27.37 1.81
C VAL A 58 20.50 26.78 2.92
N LEU A 59 20.96 25.53 2.80
CA LEU A 59 21.81 24.90 3.79
C LEU A 59 23.14 25.66 3.94
N ASP A 60 23.78 26.06 2.84
CA ASP A 60 25.00 26.88 2.85
C ASP A 60 24.77 28.21 3.58
N ALA A 61 23.64 28.87 3.35
CA ALA A 61 23.32 30.14 4.00
C ALA A 61 23.07 29.98 5.51
N LEU A 62 22.39 28.90 5.92
CA LEU A 62 22.17 28.58 7.33
C LEU A 62 23.48 28.23 8.04
N GLU A 63 24.35 27.44 7.41
CA GLU A 63 25.67 27.09 7.93
C GLU A 63 26.58 28.33 8.07
N GLN A 64 26.59 29.22 7.08
CA GLN A 64 27.32 30.49 7.15
C GLN A 64 26.83 31.40 8.28
N ARG A 65 25.54 31.32 8.63
CA ARG A 65 24.95 32.04 9.77
C ARG A 65 25.25 31.37 11.12
N GLY A 66 25.80 30.16 11.13
CA GLY A 66 26.11 29.41 12.34
C GLY A 66 24.90 28.67 12.94
N ASP A 67 23.88 28.37 12.14
CA ASP A 67 22.76 27.52 12.60
C ASP A 67 23.28 26.11 12.92
N SER A 68 22.98 25.60 14.13
CA SER A 68 23.48 24.31 14.61
C SER A 68 22.81 23.10 13.95
N LEU A 69 21.58 23.25 13.43
CA LEU A 69 20.78 22.15 12.87
C LEU A 69 20.11 22.60 11.54
N PRO A 70 20.89 22.93 10.51
CA PRO A 70 20.40 23.59 9.29
C PRO A 70 19.33 22.76 8.57
N LYS A 71 19.51 21.43 8.48
CA LYS A 71 18.52 20.51 7.90
C LYS A 71 17.21 20.47 8.65
N LEU A 72 17.25 20.49 9.99
CA LEU A 72 16.04 20.48 10.80
C LEU A 72 15.28 21.81 10.70
N ARG A 73 16.01 22.94 10.59
CA ARG A 73 15.42 24.26 10.31
C ARG A 73 14.76 24.28 8.93
N LEU A 74 15.44 23.79 7.89
CA LEU A 74 14.87 23.68 6.55
C LEU A 74 13.63 22.77 6.52
N ALA A 75 13.66 21.63 7.20
CA ALA A 75 12.52 20.72 7.28
C ALA A 75 11.28 21.37 7.93
N ARG A 76 11.46 22.15 9.01
CA ARG A 76 10.39 22.96 9.62
C ARG A 76 9.87 24.02 8.66
N ALA A 77 10.78 24.73 8.00
CA ALA A 77 10.44 25.79 7.04
C ALA A 77 9.74 25.26 5.78
N LEU A 78 9.92 23.98 5.42
CA LEU A 78 9.16 23.31 4.36
C LEU A 78 7.82 22.73 4.84
N GLY A 79 7.52 22.81 6.14
CA GLY A 79 6.31 22.23 6.74
C GLY A 79 6.32 20.71 6.81
N LEU A 80 7.49 20.06 6.69
CA LEU A 80 7.58 18.60 6.73
C LEU A 80 7.14 18.01 8.07
N LEU A 81 7.30 18.77 9.16
CA LEU A 81 6.98 18.29 10.52
C LEU A 81 5.53 18.54 10.92
N ASP A 82 4.93 19.56 10.33
CA ASP A 82 3.64 20.10 10.79
C ASP A 82 2.48 19.64 9.88
N ASP A 83 2.72 19.49 8.58
CA ASP A 83 1.68 19.10 7.64
C ASP A 83 1.39 17.60 7.72
N PRO A 84 0.17 17.18 8.10
CA PRO A 84 -0.20 15.77 8.23
C PRO A 84 -0.03 14.96 6.95
N LYS A 85 0.05 15.57 5.75
CA LYS A 85 0.25 14.80 4.50
C LYS A 85 1.54 13.98 4.49
N TRP A 86 2.55 14.40 5.26
CA TRP A 86 3.84 13.71 5.30
C TRP A 86 3.88 12.52 6.24
N TRP A 87 3.03 12.49 7.26
CA TRP A 87 3.15 11.51 8.36
C TRP A 87 1.83 10.98 8.89
N GLY A 88 0.73 11.66 8.62
CA GLY A 88 -0.61 11.31 9.02
C GLY A 88 -1.36 10.59 7.90
N LEU A 89 -2.51 10.05 8.28
CA LEU A 89 -3.61 9.75 7.37
C LEU A 89 -4.17 11.11 6.91
N ALA A 90 -3.43 11.89 6.11
CA ALA A 90 -4.04 13.04 5.47
C ALA A 90 -5.28 12.56 4.74
N GLU A 91 -6.32 13.39 4.77
CA GLU A 91 -7.70 13.16 4.34
C GLU A 91 -7.82 12.59 2.92
N ILE A 92 -7.40 11.35 2.72
CA ILE A 92 -7.54 10.59 1.50
C ILE A 92 -8.86 9.82 1.69
N ASP A 93 -9.91 10.49 1.24
CA ASP A 93 -11.24 10.01 0.86
C ASP A 93 -11.49 8.53 1.15
N PHE A 94 -12.42 8.20 2.07
CA PHE A 94 -12.82 6.87 2.56
C PHE A 94 -11.67 5.88 2.93
N ARG A 95 -10.75 5.63 2.00
CA ARG A 95 -9.70 4.63 1.81
C ARG A 95 -8.38 4.89 2.55
N GLY A 96 -8.06 6.11 2.97
CA GLY A 96 -6.86 6.44 3.78
C GLY A 96 -5.48 6.24 3.12
N ASN A 97 -5.34 5.34 2.14
CA ASN A 97 -4.10 5.01 1.41
C ASN A 97 -4.42 4.76 -0.07
N SER A 98 -3.48 5.05 -0.98
CA SER A 98 -3.68 4.70 -2.41
C SER A 98 -3.47 3.20 -2.67
N PRO A 99 -4.08 2.62 -3.73
CA PRO A 99 -3.98 1.20 -4.03
C PRO A 99 -2.55 0.65 -4.06
N ARG A 100 -1.59 1.37 -4.69
CA ARG A 100 -0.17 0.95 -4.69
C ARG A 100 0.40 0.72 -3.29
N HIS A 101 0.11 1.60 -2.33
CA HIS A 101 0.62 1.43 -0.96
C HIS A 101 -0.05 0.25 -0.28
N ARG A 102 -1.38 0.09 -0.44
CA ARG A 102 -2.14 -1.02 0.16
C ARG A 102 -1.63 -2.37 -0.35
N VAL A 103 -1.48 -2.51 -1.67
CA VAL A 103 -1.01 -3.75 -2.30
C VAL A 103 0.42 -4.07 -1.84
N ILE A 104 1.33 -3.10 -1.85
CA ILE A 104 2.70 -3.30 -1.34
C ILE A 104 2.68 -3.78 0.10
N ALA A 105 1.89 -3.15 0.97
CA ALA A 105 1.79 -3.53 2.37
C ALA A 105 1.24 -4.95 2.54
N ARG A 106 0.13 -5.29 1.85
CA ARG A 106 -0.48 -6.62 1.91
C ARG A 106 0.50 -7.69 1.46
N PHE A 107 1.14 -7.49 0.32
CA PHE A 107 2.18 -8.39 -0.20
C PHE A 107 3.36 -8.54 0.77
N ALA A 108 3.69 -7.49 1.52
CA ALA A 108 4.72 -7.58 2.55
C ALA A 108 4.26 -8.48 3.71
N LYS A 109 3.00 -8.35 4.18
CA LYS A 109 2.41 -9.22 5.20
C LYS A 109 2.29 -10.68 4.75
N GLU A 110 2.02 -10.91 3.46
CA GLU A 110 2.05 -12.24 2.80
C GLU A 110 3.47 -12.81 2.67
N GLY A 111 4.52 -12.02 2.95
CA GLY A 111 5.91 -12.45 2.81
C GLY A 111 6.45 -12.44 1.38
N LEU A 112 5.70 -11.89 0.41
CA LEU A 112 6.15 -11.75 -0.98
C LEU A 112 7.30 -10.72 -1.08
N TRP A 113 7.37 -9.78 -0.14
CA TRP A 113 8.49 -8.86 0.01
C TRP A 113 9.38 -9.24 1.19
N ARG A 114 10.64 -9.53 0.89
CA ARG A 114 11.67 -9.76 1.94
C ARG A 114 12.03 -8.48 2.68
N SER A 115 12.16 -7.37 1.96
CA SER A 115 12.45 -6.03 2.48
C SER A 115 11.98 -4.96 1.49
N LEU A 116 11.75 -3.77 2.03
CA LEU A 116 11.35 -2.58 1.30
C LEU A 116 12.46 -1.53 1.44
N TRP A 117 12.82 -0.88 0.34
CA TRP A 117 13.81 0.20 0.29
C TRP A 117 13.12 1.46 -0.17
N SER A 118 12.74 2.33 0.78
CA SER A 118 12.01 3.56 0.51
C SER A 118 12.92 4.76 0.55
N PHE A 119 13.07 5.42 -0.59
CA PHE A 119 13.81 6.70 -0.70
C PHE A 119 12.93 7.92 -0.38
N ASN A 120 11.67 7.69 0.01
CA ASN A 120 10.72 8.75 0.36
C ASN A 120 10.89 9.19 1.79
N TRP A 121 10.75 10.50 2.04
CA TRP A 121 10.74 11.03 3.40
C TRP A 121 9.39 10.81 4.11
N ASP A 122 8.28 10.80 3.37
CA ASP A 122 6.94 10.60 3.92
C ASP A 122 6.77 9.24 4.61
N CYS A 123 5.75 9.09 5.45
CA CYS A 123 5.47 7.87 6.21
C CYS A 123 4.23 7.11 5.70
N ILE A 124 3.81 7.32 4.45
CA ILE A 124 2.55 6.73 3.93
C ILE A 124 2.66 5.20 3.91
N LEU A 125 3.78 4.66 3.46
CA LEU A 125 4.01 3.21 3.44
C LEU A 125 3.99 2.63 4.85
N GLU A 126 4.66 3.26 5.82
CA GLU A 126 4.66 2.82 7.21
C GLU A 126 3.26 2.87 7.84
N ASN A 127 2.51 3.94 7.58
CA ASN A 127 1.12 4.05 8.02
C ASN A 127 0.28 2.95 7.39
N THR A 128 0.48 2.64 6.10
CA THR A 128 -0.25 1.57 5.42
C THR A 128 0.09 0.20 6.01
N LEU A 129 1.37 -0.09 6.31
CA LEU A 129 1.79 -1.31 7.01
C LEU A 129 1.08 -1.44 8.37
N GLU A 130 0.99 -0.35 9.13
CA GLU A 130 0.24 -0.34 10.38
C GLU A 130 -1.27 -0.57 10.14
N GLN A 131 -1.88 0.07 9.14
CA GLN A 131 -3.32 -0.09 8.83
C GLN A 131 -3.70 -1.51 8.43
N ILE A 132 -2.83 -2.25 7.73
CA ILE A 132 -3.09 -3.64 7.38
C ILE A 132 -2.81 -4.63 8.53
N GLY A 133 -2.46 -4.14 9.72
CA GLY A 133 -2.18 -4.99 10.88
C GLY A 133 -0.75 -5.50 10.98
N LEU A 134 0.21 -4.83 10.35
CA LEU A 134 1.64 -5.10 10.53
C LEU A 134 2.24 -4.03 11.46
N PRO A 135 2.29 -4.26 12.79
CA PRO A 135 2.75 -3.27 13.75
C PRO A 135 4.27 -3.05 13.69
N LYS A 136 4.74 -1.90 14.18
CA LYS A 136 6.17 -1.58 14.31
C LYS A 136 6.90 -2.43 15.38
N ARG A 137 6.15 -2.99 16.33
CA ARG A 137 6.68 -3.83 17.40
C ARG A 137 6.12 -5.23 17.23
N ARG A 138 6.96 -6.23 17.49
CA ARG A 138 6.54 -7.62 17.53
C ARG A 138 5.35 -7.78 18.50
N PRO A 139 4.24 -8.39 18.07
CA PRO A 139 3.13 -8.69 18.96
C PRO A 139 3.59 -9.59 20.13
N ALA A 140 2.96 -9.42 21.30
CA ALA A 140 3.22 -10.28 22.46
C ALA A 140 2.66 -11.70 22.32
N PHE A 141 1.96 -11.97 21.22
CA PHE A 141 1.36 -13.26 20.90
C PHE A 141 1.93 -13.78 19.58
N GLU A 142 1.94 -15.11 19.43
CA GLU A 142 2.28 -15.71 18.15
C GLU A 142 1.22 -15.41 17.10
N THR A 143 1.65 -15.14 15.88
CA THR A 143 0.76 -15.07 14.73
C THR A 143 1.12 -16.19 13.75
N PRO A 144 0.16 -16.64 12.94
CA PRO A 144 0.46 -17.53 11.82
C PRO A 144 1.16 -16.80 10.66
N TRP A 145 1.20 -15.46 10.66
CA TRP A 145 1.65 -14.68 9.50
C TRP A 145 3.14 -14.86 9.21
N GLU A 146 3.48 -14.81 7.92
CA GLU A 146 4.87 -14.84 7.46
C GLU A 146 5.62 -13.60 7.98
N LYS A 147 4.97 -12.43 7.92
CA LYS A 147 5.42 -11.21 8.60
C LYS A 147 4.42 -10.76 9.66
N ASP A 148 4.91 -10.51 10.87
CA ASP A 148 4.09 -10.15 12.04
C ASP A 148 4.44 -8.79 12.65
N HIS A 149 5.53 -8.17 12.20
CA HIS A 149 5.87 -6.79 12.48
C HIS A 149 6.81 -6.22 11.41
N TYR A 150 7.01 -4.91 11.42
CA TYR A 150 8.03 -4.25 10.61
C TYR A 150 9.00 -3.42 11.45
N ALA A 151 10.18 -3.17 10.91
CA ALA A 151 11.18 -2.28 11.48
C ALA A 151 11.70 -1.29 10.44
N ILE A 152 12.11 -0.10 10.90
CA ILE A 152 12.63 0.96 10.03
C ILE A 152 14.14 1.08 10.25
N HIS A 153 14.90 1.03 9.15
CA HIS A 153 16.35 1.24 9.14
C HIS A 153 16.68 2.59 8.53
N LEU A 154 16.87 3.59 9.39
CA LEU A 154 17.34 4.94 9.00
C LEU A 154 18.86 5.01 8.95
N HIS A 155 19.51 4.32 9.89
CA HIS A 155 20.95 4.24 10.07
C HIS A 155 21.42 2.78 10.13
N SER A 156 22.68 2.57 9.77
CA SER A 156 23.34 1.26 9.74
C SER A 156 23.37 0.57 11.11
N VAL A 157 23.35 1.35 12.20
CA VAL A 157 23.29 0.85 13.59
C VAL A 157 22.06 -0.04 13.86
N TYR A 158 21.01 0.07 13.05
CA TYR A 158 19.81 -0.75 13.20
C TYR A 158 19.92 -2.13 12.52
N PHE A 159 20.93 -2.38 11.68
CA PHE A 159 21.07 -3.63 10.93
C PHE A 159 21.27 -4.86 11.84
N PRO A 160 22.12 -4.81 12.88
CA PRO A 160 22.28 -5.94 13.79
C PRO A 160 21.02 -6.24 14.62
N ALA A 161 20.13 -5.26 14.79
CA ALA A 161 19.04 -5.30 15.77
C ALA A 161 17.73 -5.98 15.29
N THR A 162 17.67 -6.48 14.05
CA THR A 162 16.38 -6.91 13.44
C THR A 162 16.52 -8.12 12.52
N ILE A 163 17.14 -9.17 13.05
CA ILE A 163 17.23 -10.49 12.41
C ILE A 163 16.10 -11.39 12.95
N HIS A 164 14.87 -10.88 12.98
CA HIS A 164 13.72 -11.77 13.20
C HIS A 164 13.22 -12.24 11.83
N PRO A 165 13.13 -13.56 11.57
CA PRO A 165 12.68 -14.07 10.26
C PRO A 165 11.32 -13.51 9.82
N ARG A 166 10.43 -13.26 10.79
CA ARG A 166 9.09 -12.69 10.59
C ARG A 166 9.02 -11.16 10.62
N GLY A 167 10.15 -10.48 10.78
CA GLY A 167 10.23 -9.03 10.66
C GLY A 167 10.32 -8.63 9.18
N LEU A 168 9.54 -7.63 8.78
CA LEU A 168 9.76 -6.89 7.54
C LEU A 168 10.72 -5.73 7.81
N VAL A 169 11.77 -5.60 7.01
CA VAL A 169 12.69 -4.45 7.12
C VAL A 169 12.34 -3.40 6.07
N VAL A 170 12.15 -2.16 6.52
CA VAL A 170 11.94 -0.97 5.69
C VAL A 170 13.17 -0.07 5.81
N HIS A 171 14.03 -0.08 4.78
CA HIS A 171 15.21 0.77 4.70
C HIS A 171 14.81 2.17 4.20
N LYS A 172 15.26 3.22 4.89
CA LYS A 172 14.98 4.62 4.53
C LYS A 172 16.27 5.44 4.47
N PRO A 173 17.10 5.23 3.42
CA PRO A 173 18.41 5.85 3.33
C PRO A 173 18.36 7.38 3.15
N HIS A 174 17.26 7.94 2.64
CA HIS A 174 17.11 9.40 2.49
C HIS A 174 16.51 10.09 3.71
N GLY A 175 16.28 9.34 4.79
CA GLY A 175 15.65 9.84 6.01
C GLY A 175 14.13 9.65 6.03
N CYS A 176 13.51 10.16 7.08
CA CYS A 176 12.08 9.98 7.34
C CYS A 176 11.54 11.15 8.16
N VAL A 177 10.36 11.64 7.81
CA VAL A 177 9.67 12.72 8.53
C VAL A 177 9.38 12.35 9.99
N ARG A 178 9.03 11.09 10.27
CA ARG A 178 8.87 10.62 11.66
C ARG A 178 10.17 10.77 12.47
N ALA A 179 11.33 10.56 11.84
CA ALA A 179 12.64 10.76 12.49
C ALA A 179 12.92 12.24 12.74
N LEU A 180 12.59 13.10 11.77
CA LEU A 180 12.73 14.55 11.90
C LEU A 180 11.83 15.12 13.02
N ARG A 181 10.64 14.58 13.22
CA ARG A 181 9.78 14.95 14.36
C ARG A 181 10.41 14.55 15.70
N VAL A 182 11.05 13.37 15.77
CA VAL A 182 11.80 12.97 16.97
C VAL A 182 13.02 13.87 17.17
N ALA A 183 13.67 14.33 16.09
CA ALA A 183 14.76 15.29 16.16
C ALA A 183 14.30 16.66 16.68
N ASP A 184 13.14 17.14 16.24
CA ASP A 184 12.52 18.39 16.71
C ASP A 184 12.18 18.34 18.21
N ILE A 185 11.67 17.21 18.70
CA ILE A 185 11.45 16.99 20.14
C ILE A 185 12.79 16.96 20.88
N ALA A 186 13.78 16.22 20.39
CA ALA A 186 15.09 16.12 21.02
C ALA A 186 15.78 17.49 21.13
N GLU A 187 15.68 18.33 20.10
CA GLU A 187 16.21 19.70 20.16
C GLU A 187 15.53 20.53 21.26
N ARG A 188 14.20 20.46 21.36
CA ARG A 188 13.42 21.17 22.39
C ARG A 188 13.77 20.69 23.80
N ASP A 189 14.09 19.41 23.94
CA ASP A 189 14.53 18.79 25.20
C ASP A 189 16.02 19.06 25.51
N GLY A 190 16.75 19.74 24.62
CA GLY A 190 18.18 20.08 24.78
C GLY A 190 19.16 18.97 24.37
N ASP A 191 18.68 17.86 23.81
CA ASP A 191 19.48 16.75 23.30
C ASP A 191 19.90 17.01 21.84
N LEU A 192 20.87 17.91 21.68
CA LEU A 192 21.37 18.36 20.37
C LEU A 192 22.04 17.22 19.58
N ASP A 193 22.78 16.33 20.24
CA ASP A 193 23.47 15.22 19.59
C ASP A 193 22.46 14.27 18.91
N LYS A 194 21.36 13.95 19.60
CA LYS A 194 20.28 13.13 19.03
C LYS A 194 19.53 13.87 17.93
N ALA A 195 19.26 15.15 18.10
CA ALA A 195 18.62 15.97 17.07
C ALA A 195 19.46 16.04 15.80
N GLU A 196 20.77 16.23 15.93
CA GLU A 196 21.73 16.22 14.82
C GLU A 196 21.76 14.85 14.15
N ALA A 197 21.95 13.77 14.91
CA ALA A 197 22.02 12.41 14.37
C ALA A 197 20.79 12.04 13.53
N LEU A 198 19.59 12.35 14.01
CA LEU A 198 18.33 12.02 13.33
C LEU A 198 18.05 12.95 12.13
N SER A 199 18.33 14.25 12.25
CA SER A 199 18.06 15.21 11.16
C SER A 199 19.08 15.16 10.04
N TYR A 200 20.32 14.76 10.35
CA TYR A 200 21.40 14.59 9.37
C TYR A 200 21.04 13.62 8.23
N ARG A 201 20.17 12.63 8.49
CA ARG A 201 19.76 11.65 7.46
C ARG A 201 18.79 12.20 6.42
N LEU A 202 18.20 13.38 6.62
CA LEU A 202 17.41 14.05 5.58
C LEU A 202 18.34 14.39 4.40
N MET A 203 18.28 13.57 3.35
CA MET A 203 18.98 13.85 2.09
C MET A 203 18.07 14.74 1.24
N ILE A 204 18.37 16.03 1.17
CA ILE A 204 17.58 17.03 0.43
C ILE A 204 18.44 17.95 -0.44
N GLY A 205 19.77 17.98 -0.25
CA GLY A 205 20.68 18.72 -1.11
C GLY A 205 21.05 17.94 -2.37
N GLU A 206 21.27 18.64 -3.49
CA GLU A 206 21.75 18.04 -4.74
C GLU A 206 23.15 17.43 -4.57
N ARG A 207 24.04 18.10 -3.81
CA ARG A 207 25.36 17.59 -3.45
C ARG A 207 25.25 16.24 -2.77
N GLU A 208 24.38 16.11 -1.78
CA GLU A 208 24.23 14.86 -1.03
C GLU A 208 23.61 13.73 -1.84
N LEU A 209 22.70 14.03 -2.77
CA LEU A 209 22.11 13.02 -3.65
C LEU A 209 23.10 12.58 -4.74
N LYS A 210 23.98 13.48 -5.20
CA LYS A 210 24.99 13.14 -6.20
C LYS A 210 26.20 12.45 -5.59
N ASP A 211 26.83 13.02 -4.57
CA ASP A 211 28.04 12.47 -3.98
C ASP A 211 28.24 12.90 -2.52
N ARG A 212 28.36 11.92 -1.63
CA ARG A 212 28.66 12.11 -0.21
C ARG A 212 30.08 11.70 0.16
N SER A 213 30.96 11.49 -0.82
CA SER A 213 32.34 11.05 -0.61
C SER A 213 33.19 12.01 0.23
N ALA A 214 32.81 13.28 0.30
CA ALA A 214 33.48 14.27 1.15
C ALA A 214 33.14 14.13 2.64
N ASP A 215 32.07 13.41 2.98
CA ASP A 215 31.58 13.27 4.35
C ASP A 215 31.88 11.86 4.90
N THR A 216 32.82 11.78 5.85
CA THR A 216 33.26 10.49 6.43
C THR A 216 32.13 9.76 7.17
N LYS A 217 31.18 10.48 7.78
CA LYS A 217 30.01 9.89 8.46
C LYS A 217 29.06 9.29 7.43
N ALA A 218 28.87 9.96 6.29
CA ALA A 218 28.08 9.46 5.18
C ALA A 218 28.71 8.22 4.53
N ILE A 219 30.02 8.23 4.24
CA ILE A 219 30.72 7.11 3.59
C ILE A 219 30.52 5.81 4.34
N LYS A 220 30.68 5.84 5.68
CA LYS A 220 30.51 4.65 6.51
C LYS A 220 29.07 4.14 6.48
N GLU A 221 28.10 5.03 6.63
CA GLU A 221 26.68 4.67 6.60
C GLU A 221 26.29 4.09 5.23
N ASP A 222 26.60 4.80 4.15
CA ASP A 222 26.20 4.41 2.80
C ASP A 222 26.93 3.13 2.35
N GLY A 223 28.19 2.93 2.75
CA GLY A 223 28.92 1.69 2.54
C GLY A 223 28.26 0.49 3.25
N LEU A 224 27.72 0.69 4.46
CA LEU A 224 26.97 -0.35 5.17
C LEU A 224 25.64 -0.64 4.49
N PHE A 225 24.88 0.38 4.07
CA PHE A 225 23.65 0.18 3.28
C PHE A 225 23.95 -0.57 1.97
N ALA A 226 25.01 -0.21 1.26
CA ALA A 226 25.44 -0.90 0.03
C ALA A 226 25.85 -2.36 0.29
N SER A 227 26.55 -2.64 1.39
CA SER A 227 26.89 -4.01 1.79
C SER A 227 25.65 -4.83 2.12
N GLN A 228 24.71 -4.26 2.88
CA GLN A 228 23.44 -4.90 3.20
C GLN A 228 22.63 -5.19 1.94
N LEU A 229 22.59 -4.24 1.01
CA LEU A 229 21.98 -4.38 -0.29
C LEU A 229 22.62 -5.55 -1.07
N GLY A 230 23.94 -5.55 -1.21
CA GLY A 230 24.70 -6.59 -1.88
C GLY A 230 24.47 -8.00 -1.31
N SER A 231 24.28 -8.13 0.00
CA SER A 231 23.96 -9.42 0.62
C SER A 231 22.53 -9.89 0.35
N ALA A 232 21.59 -8.97 0.15
CA ALA A 232 20.16 -9.27 -0.01
C ALA A 232 19.75 -9.48 -1.49
N VAL A 233 20.51 -8.91 -2.43
CA VAL A 233 20.26 -8.91 -3.87
C VAL A 233 20.30 -10.30 -4.53
N PRO A 234 21.35 -11.14 -4.36
CA PRO A 234 21.55 -12.37 -5.14
C PRO A 234 20.45 -13.44 -4.98
N ALA A 235 19.62 -13.33 -3.94
CA ALA A 235 18.59 -14.32 -3.61
C ALA A 235 17.16 -13.89 -3.96
N THR A 236 16.93 -12.74 -4.62
CA THR A 236 15.57 -12.21 -4.81
C THR A 236 15.35 -11.53 -6.16
N LEU A 237 14.10 -11.60 -6.67
CA LEU A 237 13.61 -10.70 -7.73
C LEU A 237 13.53 -9.27 -7.16
N ASN A 238 14.10 -8.30 -7.87
CA ASN A 238 14.07 -6.90 -7.48
C ASN A 238 13.11 -6.11 -8.35
N MET A 239 12.21 -5.37 -7.72
CA MET A 239 11.27 -4.50 -8.40
C MET A 239 11.52 -3.04 -7.99
N ILE A 240 11.50 -2.12 -8.94
CA ILE A 240 11.77 -0.70 -8.75
C ILE A 240 10.56 0.10 -9.18
N LEU A 241 10.12 1.02 -8.33
CA LEU A 241 8.88 1.77 -8.49
C LEU A 241 9.05 3.25 -8.25
N GLY A 242 8.38 4.05 -9.07
CA GLY A 242 8.08 5.44 -8.75
C GLY A 242 9.28 6.38 -8.85
N TRP A 243 10.33 6.07 -9.60
CA TRP A 243 11.34 7.06 -10.00
C TRP A 243 11.23 7.34 -11.49
N SER A 244 11.75 8.49 -11.89
CA SER A 244 12.47 8.59 -13.15
C SER A 244 13.88 8.07 -12.84
N LEU A 245 14.38 7.06 -13.55
CA LEU A 245 15.77 6.57 -13.38
C LEU A 245 16.86 7.65 -13.59
N GLY A 246 16.51 8.91 -13.84
CA GLY A 246 17.46 10.01 -14.00
C GLY A 246 18.11 10.54 -12.71
N GLU A 247 17.66 10.18 -11.51
CA GLU A 247 18.29 10.65 -10.26
C GLU A 247 19.48 9.77 -9.84
N GLU A 248 20.61 10.42 -9.56
CA GLU A 248 21.93 9.82 -9.39
C GLU A 248 22.04 8.88 -8.17
N SER A 249 21.38 9.24 -7.06
CA SER A 249 21.47 8.50 -5.79
C SER A 249 20.92 7.06 -5.93
N LEU A 250 19.74 6.89 -6.55
CA LEU A 250 19.19 5.56 -6.87
C LEU A 250 20.05 4.87 -7.92
N MET A 251 20.49 5.56 -8.97
CA MET A 251 21.31 4.94 -10.01
C MET A 251 22.57 4.30 -9.42
N LYS A 252 23.25 4.98 -8.50
CA LYS A 252 24.39 4.40 -7.77
C LYS A 252 24.00 3.15 -6.97
N GLN A 253 22.85 3.14 -6.30
CA GLN A 253 22.36 1.95 -5.58
C GLN A 253 22.01 0.79 -6.52
N LEU A 254 21.43 1.10 -7.69
CA LEU A 254 21.08 0.09 -8.69
C LEU A 254 22.32 -0.48 -9.40
N GLU A 255 23.32 0.35 -9.68
CA GLU A 255 24.63 -0.10 -10.17
C GLU A 255 25.27 -1.10 -9.21
N VAL A 256 25.20 -0.82 -7.90
CA VAL A 256 25.61 -1.79 -6.87
C VAL A 256 24.81 -3.09 -7.02
N CYS A 257 23.48 -3.06 -7.13
CA CYS A 257 22.66 -4.27 -7.31
C CYS A 257 23.02 -5.06 -8.58
N VAL A 258 23.24 -4.39 -9.70
CA VAL A 258 23.54 -5.04 -11.00
C VAL A 258 24.92 -5.69 -10.98
N ASN A 259 25.89 -5.06 -10.32
CA ASN A 259 27.24 -5.60 -10.15
C ASN A 259 27.26 -6.90 -9.33
N TYR A 260 26.23 -7.16 -8.50
CA TYR A 260 26.01 -8.46 -7.89
C TYR A 260 25.31 -9.40 -8.88
N MET A 261 26.10 -10.33 -9.45
CA MET A 261 25.68 -11.23 -10.54
C MET A 261 24.38 -12.01 -10.22
N GLY A 262 23.47 -12.10 -11.21
CA GLY A 262 22.31 -12.99 -11.21
C GLY A 262 20.95 -12.32 -10.94
N THR A 263 20.92 -11.00 -10.76
CA THR A 263 19.70 -10.28 -10.39
C THR A 263 18.73 -10.08 -11.55
N ARG A 264 17.46 -10.46 -11.36
CA ARG A 264 16.35 -10.02 -12.23
C ARG A 264 15.79 -8.70 -11.67
N ILE A 265 15.79 -7.65 -12.47
CA ILE A 265 15.26 -6.33 -12.12
C ILE A 265 14.03 -6.07 -12.99
N ALA A 266 12.90 -5.73 -12.36
CA ALA A 266 11.72 -5.23 -13.02
C ALA A 266 11.53 -3.75 -12.66
N ILE A 267 11.32 -2.90 -13.65
CA ILE A 267 11.21 -1.45 -13.47
C ILE A 267 9.83 -1.02 -13.93
N LEU A 268 9.09 -0.39 -13.03
CA LEU A 268 7.83 0.27 -13.35
C LEU A 268 8.05 1.79 -13.32
N ASP A 269 8.55 2.30 -14.44
CA ASP A 269 8.72 3.73 -14.69
C ASP A 269 7.67 4.18 -15.71
N PRO A 270 6.96 5.29 -15.46
CA PRO A 270 6.11 5.91 -16.46
C PRO A 270 6.81 6.19 -17.79
N THR A 271 8.07 6.62 -17.78
CA THR A 271 8.74 7.13 -18.99
C THR A 271 10.14 6.58 -19.12
N PHE A 272 10.47 6.00 -20.28
CA PHE A 272 11.85 5.68 -20.60
C PHE A 272 12.70 6.96 -20.60
N SER A 273 13.87 6.90 -19.98
CA SER A 273 14.75 8.04 -19.72
C SER A 273 16.21 7.62 -19.89
N GLY A 274 17.14 8.59 -19.91
CA GLY A 274 18.59 8.30 -20.00
C GLY A 274 19.10 7.40 -18.86
N GLY A 275 18.44 7.39 -17.71
CA GLY A 275 18.74 6.48 -16.60
C GLY A 275 18.49 5.00 -16.93
N HIS A 276 17.46 4.71 -17.72
CA HIS A 276 17.19 3.35 -18.21
C HIS A 276 18.32 2.86 -19.11
N GLU A 277 18.80 3.73 -19.99
CA GLU A 277 19.91 3.40 -20.88
C GLU A 277 21.21 3.18 -20.10
N ARG A 278 21.50 4.04 -19.12
CA ARG A 278 22.64 3.84 -18.21
C ARG A 278 22.56 2.51 -17.47
N LEU A 279 21.41 2.16 -16.91
CA LEU A 279 21.23 0.88 -16.20
C LEU A 279 21.39 -0.32 -17.15
N ARG A 280 20.86 -0.21 -18.38
CA ARG A 280 21.02 -1.23 -19.43
C ARG A 280 22.49 -1.48 -19.74
N LEU A 281 23.32 -0.43 -19.77
CA LEU A 281 24.77 -0.54 -19.99
C LEU A 281 25.51 -1.19 -18.82
N CYS A 282 24.94 -1.20 -17.62
CA CYS A 282 25.52 -1.90 -16.47
C CYS A 282 25.22 -3.42 -16.48
N LEU A 283 24.20 -3.86 -17.22
CA LEU A 283 23.86 -5.28 -17.33
C LEU A 283 24.86 -6.01 -18.24
N PRO A 284 25.03 -7.35 -18.08
CA PRO A 284 25.88 -8.14 -18.97
C PRO A 284 25.52 -7.94 -20.45
N ALA A 285 26.53 -7.92 -21.32
CA ALA A 285 26.36 -7.61 -22.74
C ALA A 285 25.29 -8.52 -23.40
N ALA A 286 24.39 -7.91 -24.17
CA ALA A 286 23.27 -8.47 -24.95
C ALA A 286 21.84 -8.36 -24.35
N VAL A 287 21.58 -7.50 -23.36
CA VAL A 287 20.20 -7.19 -22.96
C VAL A 287 19.60 -6.09 -23.85
N ASP A 288 18.57 -6.45 -24.62
CA ASP A 288 17.83 -5.53 -25.49
C ASP A 288 16.92 -4.61 -24.65
N GLN A 289 16.56 -3.43 -25.17
CA GLN A 289 15.66 -2.49 -24.52
C GLN A 289 14.34 -3.16 -24.12
N SER A 290 13.82 -4.00 -25.01
CA SER A 290 12.58 -4.79 -24.81
C SER A 290 12.65 -5.75 -23.62
N GLN A 291 13.85 -6.09 -23.14
CA GLN A 291 14.09 -7.01 -22.04
C GLN A 291 14.32 -6.29 -20.69
N VAL A 292 14.62 -4.99 -20.69
CA VAL A 292 14.82 -4.17 -19.47
C VAL A 292 13.66 -3.23 -19.17
N HIS A 293 12.88 -2.87 -20.19
CA HIS A 293 11.81 -1.89 -20.06
C HIS A 293 10.65 -2.28 -20.97
N PHE A 294 9.50 -2.48 -20.36
CA PHE A 294 8.24 -2.57 -21.07
C PHE A 294 7.61 -1.17 -21.09
N LYS A 295 7.52 -0.56 -22.27
CA LYS A 295 6.86 0.74 -22.41
C LYS A 295 5.38 0.54 -22.13
N LEU A 296 4.90 1.11 -21.04
CA LEU A 296 3.48 1.27 -20.78
C LEU A 296 2.98 2.39 -21.70
N ASP A 297 2.12 2.07 -22.66
CA ASP A 297 1.47 3.11 -23.47
C ASP A 297 0.45 3.82 -22.58
N PHE A 298 0.64 5.11 -22.26
CA PHE A 298 -0.28 5.81 -21.34
C PHE A 298 -1.70 5.94 -21.85
N LEU A 299 -1.90 5.78 -23.16
CA LEU A 299 -3.23 5.78 -23.77
C LEU A 299 -3.96 4.46 -23.51
N ASP A 300 -3.22 3.35 -23.39
CA ASP A 300 -3.76 1.98 -23.30
C ASP A 300 -3.50 1.27 -21.96
N CYS A 301 -2.54 1.75 -21.15
CA CYS A 301 -2.21 1.22 -19.83
C CYS A 301 -2.66 2.19 -18.72
N PRO A 302 -3.48 1.71 -17.79
CA PRO A 302 -4.05 2.52 -16.72
C PRO A 302 -2.96 2.89 -15.68
N ASN A 303 -3.21 3.87 -14.83
CA ASN A 303 -2.18 4.56 -14.04
C ASN A 303 -1.44 3.60 -13.06
N ARG A 304 -0.41 4.09 -12.35
CA ARG A 304 0.42 3.26 -11.44
C ARG A 304 -0.42 2.39 -10.47
N ASP A 305 -1.55 2.89 -9.96
CA ASP A 305 -2.39 2.14 -9.04
C ASP A 305 -3.02 0.91 -9.68
N ASP A 306 -3.39 1.00 -10.96
CA ASP A 306 -4.04 -0.08 -11.69
C ASP A 306 -3.11 -1.28 -11.89
N ILE A 307 -1.81 -1.06 -12.08
CA ILE A 307 -0.81 -2.14 -12.14
C ILE A 307 -0.77 -2.92 -10.82
N PHE A 308 -0.85 -2.24 -9.68
CA PHE A 308 -0.86 -2.90 -8.37
C PHE A 308 -2.16 -3.64 -8.12
N LEU A 309 -3.29 -3.04 -8.49
CA LEU A 309 -4.58 -3.71 -8.41
C LEU A 309 -4.58 -4.98 -9.27
N TRP A 310 -4.03 -4.90 -10.47
CA TRP A 310 -3.86 -6.04 -11.37
C TRP A 310 -2.97 -7.13 -10.74
N GLN A 311 -1.82 -6.78 -10.18
CA GLN A 311 -0.94 -7.75 -9.48
C GLN A 311 -1.64 -8.40 -8.29
N GLN A 312 -2.35 -7.63 -7.46
CA GLN A 312 -3.14 -8.17 -6.35
C GLN A 312 -4.23 -9.12 -6.86
N SER A 313 -4.86 -8.80 -7.98
CA SER A 313 -5.89 -9.63 -8.60
C SER A 313 -5.33 -10.96 -9.08
N LEU A 314 -4.19 -10.95 -9.77
CA LEU A 314 -3.50 -12.17 -10.20
C LEU A 314 -3.11 -13.04 -9.01
N TYR A 315 -2.52 -12.44 -7.98
CA TYR A 315 -2.18 -13.16 -6.75
C TYR A 315 -3.43 -13.75 -6.08
N THR A 316 -4.52 -12.98 -6.01
CA THR A 316 -5.79 -13.44 -5.44
C THR A 316 -6.35 -14.63 -6.21
N LEU A 317 -6.41 -14.57 -7.54
CA LEU A 317 -6.85 -15.70 -8.37
C LEU A 317 -5.99 -16.93 -8.13
N GLU A 318 -4.67 -16.79 -8.15
CA GLU A 318 -3.75 -17.90 -7.91
C GLU A 318 -4.02 -18.56 -6.55
N ARG A 319 -4.22 -17.76 -5.50
CA ARG A 319 -4.52 -18.28 -4.16
C ARG A 319 -5.89 -18.98 -4.10
N LEU A 320 -6.92 -18.41 -4.74
CA LEU A 320 -8.24 -19.04 -4.80
C LEU A 320 -8.20 -20.35 -5.61
N GLU A 321 -7.51 -20.39 -6.74
CA GLU A 321 -7.33 -21.61 -7.54
C GLU A 321 -6.55 -22.68 -6.76
N CYS A 322 -5.52 -22.31 -5.98
CA CYS A 322 -4.84 -23.23 -5.07
C CYS A 322 -5.81 -23.84 -4.03
N VAL A 323 -6.70 -23.02 -3.45
CA VAL A 323 -7.75 -23.51 -2.54
C VAL A 323 -8.73 -24.42 -3.29
N ASN A 324 -9.02 -24.13 -4.57
CA ASN A 324 -9.89 -24.92 -5.44
C ASN A 324 -9.22 -26.15 -6.08
N GLY A 325 -8.19 -26.71 -5.44
CA GLY A 325 -7.48 -27.90 -5.94
C GLY A 325 -6.74 -27.69 -7.26
N GLY A 326 -6.40 -26.45 -7.60
CA GLY A 326 -5.77 -26.08 -8.87
C GLY A 326 -6.74 -25.89 -10.03
N THR A 327 -8.05 -25.91 -9.78
CA THR A 327 -9.08 -25.77 -10.81
C THR A 327 -9.30 -24.31 -11.17
N ALA A 328 -9.35 -24.02 -12.47
CA ALA A 328 -9.64 -22.69 -12.99
C ALA A 328 -11.00 -22.18 -12.51
N LEU A 329 -11.05 -20.89 -12.15
CA LEU A 329 -12.27 -20.24 -11.69
C LEU A 329 -13.08 -19.69 -12.85
N LEU A 330 -14.33 -20.13 -12.94
CA LEU A 330 -15.31 -19.70 -13.93
C LEU A 330 -16.45 -18.93 -13.25
N ASP A 331 -17.04 -17.97 -13.95
CA ASP A 331 -18.29 -17.35 -13.55
C ASP A 331 -19.49 -18.27 -13.87
N ARG A 332 -20.70 -17.82 -13.54
CA ARG A 332 -21.92 -18.61 -13.76
C ARG A 332 -22.19 -18.94 -15.24
N ASN A 333 -21.69 -18.11 -16.15
CA ASN A 333 -21.87 -18.26 -17.58
C ASN A 333 -20.75 -19.11 -18.22
N GLY A 334 -19.82 -19.64 -17.41
CA GLY A 334 -18.66 -20.42 -17.88
C GLY A 334 -17.49 -19.57 -18.36
N ASN A 335 -17.52 -18.25 -18.13
CA ASN A 335 -16.41 -17.36 -18.49
C ASN A 335 -15.29 -17.44 -17.46
N HIS A 336 -14.05 -17.47 -17.91
CA HIS A 336 -12.91 -17.60 -17.00
C HIS A 336 -12.57 -16.27 -16.33
N TRP A 337 -12.55 -16.21 -14.99
CA TRP A 337 -12.16 -15.01 -14.25
C TRP A 337 -10.76 -14.51 -14.60
N ARG A 338 -9.83 -15.41 -14.94
CA ARG A 338 -8.49 -15.02 -15.40
C ARG A 338 -8.52 -14.17 -16.66
N SER A 339 -9.53 -14.30 -17.53
CA SER A 339 -9.68 -13.44 -18.70
C SER A 339 -9.92 -11.96 -18.34
N THR A 340 -10.52 -11.68 -17.17
CA THR A 340 -10.74 -10.30 -16.68
C THR A 340 -9.48 -9.60 -16.22
N VAL A 341 -8.37 -10.33 -16.07
CA VAL A 341 -7.09 -9.81 -15.59
C VAL A 341 -5.92 -10.32 -16.44
N ALA A 342 -6.17 -10.90 -17.62
CA ALA A 342 -5.12 -11.49 -18.45
C ALA A 342 -4.22 -10.44 -19.12
N GLU A 343 -4.82 -9.35 -19.59
CA GLU A 343 -4.13 -8.17 -20.12
C GLU A 343 -4.33 -7.06 -19.09
N CYS A 344 -3.27 -6.46 -18.53
CA CYS A 344 -3.31 -5.46 -17.44
C CYS A 344 -4.45 -4.43 -17.62
N PRO A 345 -5.66 -4.71 -17.12
CA PRO A 345 -6.82 -3.98 -17.59
C PRO A 345 -7.02 -2.78 -16.68
N ARG A 346 -7.68 -1.75 -17.23
CA ARG A 346 -8.38 -0.75 -16.41
C ARG A 346 -9.18 -1.47 -15.33
N GLU A 347 -9.28 -0.89 -14.14
CA GLU A 347 -10.00 -1.44 -12.99
C GLU A 347 -11.26 -2.22 -13.41
N THR A 348 -11.23 -3.54 -13.23
CA THR A 348 -12.35 -4.44 -13.51
C THR A 348 -13.12 -4.75 -12.24
N PHE A 349 -14.30 -5.36 -12.38
CA PHE A 349 -15.04 -5.93 -11.25
C PHE A 349 -14.13 -6.79 -10.37
N PHE A 350 -13.34 -7.69 -10.96
CA PHE A 350 -12.49 -8.60 -10.19
C PHE A 350 -11.36 -7.85 -9.46
N CYS A 351 -10.79 -6.79 -10.06
CA CYS A 351 -9.81 -5.94 -9.39
C CYS A 351 -10.39 -5.27 -8.14
N ALA A 352 -11.56 -4.65 -8.27
CA ALA A 352 -12.24 -4.05 -7.12
C ALA A 352 -12.70 -5.11 -6.10
N TRP A 353 -13.12 -6.28 -6.56
CA TRP A 353 -13.51 -7.39 -5.70
C TRP A 353 -12.33 -7.91 -4.87
N ALA A 354 -11.17 -8.09 -5.49
CA ALA A 354 -9.97 -8.54 -4.80
C ALA A 354 -9.44 -7.48 -3.81
N ASP A 355 -9.58 -6.19 -4.12
CA ASP A 355 -9.03 -5.10 -3.32
C ASP A 355 -9.95 -4.60 -2.19
N GLU A 356 -11.26 -4.52 -2.43
CA GLU A 356 -12.23 -3.90 -1.53
C GLU A 356 -13.20 -4.92 -0.91
N PHE A 357 -13.64 -5.94 -1.67
CA PHE A 357 -14.58 -6.94 -1.15
C PHE A 357 -13.88 -8.03 -0.31
N LEU A 358 -12.93 -8.75 -0.90
CA LEU A 358 -12.34 -9.95 -0.30
C LEU A 358 -11.66 -9.68 1.06
N PRO A 359 -10.94 -8.57 1.27
CA PRO A 359 -10.38 -8.27 2.58
C PRO A 359 -11.43 -8.13 3.68
N VAL A 360 -12.59 -7.50 3.38
CA VAL A 360 -13.69 -7.39 4.35
C VAL A 360 -14.31 -8.76 4.62
N TRP A 361 -14.52 -9.56 3.58
CA TRP A 361 -15.06 -10.92 3.69
C TRP A 361 -14.20 -11.83 4.57
N THR A 362 -12.90 -11.92 4.27
CA THR A 362 -11.97 -12.77 5.03
C THR A 362 -11.91 -12.36 6.50
N ARG A 363 -11.89 -11.04 6.79
CA ARG A 363 -11.98 -10.51 8.15
C ARG A 363 -13.27 -10.87 8.85
N LEU A 364 -14.40 -10.78 8.15
CA LEU A 364 -15.70 -11.16 8.69
C LEU A 364 -15.68 -12.62 9.13
N CYS A 365 -15.31 -13.54 8.24
CA CYS A 365 -15.23 -14.97 8.54
C CYS A 365 -14.25 -15.25 9.71
N TRP A 366 -13.10 -14.60 9.73
CA TRP A 366 -12.14 -14.78 10.83
C TRP A 366 -12.66 -14.25 12.16
N SER A 367 -13.23 -13.04 12.17
CA SER A 367 -13.78 -12.41 13.39
C SER A 367 -14.92 -13.21 13.99
N ALA A 368 -15.75 -13.81 13.13
CA ALA A 368 -16.82 -14.72 13.51
C ALA A 368 -16.31 -16.08 14.03
N GLY A 369 -14.99 -16.33 14.00
CA GLY A 369 -14.40 -17.58 14.47
C GLY A 369 -14.56 -18.75 13.50
N LEU A 370 -14.85 -18.45 12.23
CA LEU A 370 -15.13 -19.47 11.21
C LEU A 370 -13.90 -19.97 10.47
N VAL A 371 -12.74 -19.38 10.76
CA VAL A 371 -11.42 -19.79 10.29
C VAL A 371 -10.60 -20.17 11.51
N GLU A 372 -10.16 -21.43 11.58
CA GLU A 372 -9.40 -21.95 12.71
C GLU A 372 -7.90 -21.69 12.51
N ALA A 373 -7.28 -20.94 13.41
CA ALA A 373 -5.84 -20.74 13.42
C ALA A 373 -5.29 -20.95 14.83
N GLU A 374 -4.53 -22.04 15.01
CA GLU A 374 -4.02 -22.48 16.32
C GLU A 374 -3.28 -21.37 17.10
N LYS A 375 -2.59 -20.47 16.38
CA LYS A 375 -1.72 -19.46 16.98
C LYS A 375 -2.42 -18.13 17.25
N MET A 376 -3.57 -17.85 16.61
CA MET A 376 -4.21 -16.54 16.69
C MET A 376 -5.73 -16.65 16.82
N ARG A 377 -6.26 -16.22 17.97
CA ARG A 377 -7.70 -16.15 18.25
C ARG A 377 -8.36 -15.04 17.44
N SER A 378 -9.63 -15.22 17.09
CA SER A 378 -10.44 -14.29 16.28
C SER A 378 -10.46 -12.84 16.81
N HIS A 379 -10.65 -12.65 18.12
CA HIS A 379 -10.70 -11.33 18.76
C HIS A 379 -9.38 -10.55 18.75
N ARG A 380 -8.26 -11.17 18.34
CA ARG A 380 -6.94 -10.50 18.27
C ARG A 380 -6.74 -9.71 16.98
N ILE A 381 -7.63 -9.87 15.99
CA ILE A 381 -7.65 -9.01 14.81
C ILE A 381 -8.23 -7.66 15.21
N ASP A 382 -7.50 -6.59 14.87
CA ASP A 382 -7.97 -5.23 15.07
C ASP A 382 -9.06 -4.92 14.04
N LEU A 383 -10.31 -4.84 14.50
CA LEU A 383 -11.44 -4.55 13.63
C LEU A 383 -11.76 -3.05 13.53
N GLU A 384 -11.03 -2.21 14.27
CA GLU A 384 -11.10 -0.76 14.13
C GLU A 384 -10.33 -0.28 12.90
N ARG A 385 -9.30 -1.03 12.47
CA ARG A 385 -8.55 -0.72 11.25
C ARG A 385 -9.37 -1.07 10.01
N ARG A 386 -9.46 -0.14 9.07
CA ARG A 386 -10.21 -0.36 7.82
C ARG A 386 -9.54 -1.40 6.91
N ASP A 387 -8.23 -1.39 6.82
CA ASP A 387 -7.47 -2.20 5.83
C ASP A 387 -6.83 -3.48 6.42
N GLU A 388 -7.17 -3.86 7.66
CA GLU A 388 -6.59 -5.02 8.35
C GLU A 388 -6.58 -6.26 7.44
N HIS A 389 -5.40 -6.75 7.07
CA HIS A 389 -5.27 -7.78 6.05
C HIS A 389 -5.13 -9.16 6.67
N ILE A 390 -5.90 -10.14 6.19
CA ILE A 390 -5.69 -11.56 6.52
C ILE A 390 -4.96 -12.21 5.35
N PRO A 391 -3.70 -12.67 5.55
CA PRO A 391 -2.94 -13.36 4.52
C PRO A 391 -3.71 -14.48 3.81
N LEU A 392 -3.73 -14.45 2.49
CA LEU A 392 -4.35 -15.46 1.62
C LEU A 392 -3.47 -16.71 1.51
N GLY A 393 -2.15 -16.54 1.52
CA GLY A 393 -1.18 -17.61 1.19
C GLY A 393 -0.72 -18.50 2.34
N TYR A 394 -1.31 -18.44 3.54
CA TYR A 394 -0.82 -19.20 4.69
C TYR A 394 -1.25 -20.68 4.63
N ASN A 395 -0.34 -21.56 4.18
CA ASN A 395 -0.58 -22.96 3.75
C ASN A 395 -0.92 -23.97 4.87
N HIS A 396 -1.03 -23.55 6.13
CA HIS A 396 -1.22 -24.47 7.26
C HIS A 396 -2.60 -24.35 7.93
N VAL A 397 -3.52 -23.59 7.33
CA VAL A 397 -4.86 -23.36 7.86
C VAL A 397 -5.88 -23.66 6.77
N ALA A 398 -6.93 -24.41 7.12
CA ALA A 398 -8.07 -24.58 6.23
C ALA A 398 -8.70 -23.21 5.95
N ARG A 399 -9.02 -22.93 4.68
CA ARG A 399 -9.55 -21.63 4.23
C ARG A 399 -11.01 -21.72 3.77
N PRO A 400 -11.97 -22.01 4.68
CA PRO A 400 -13.38 -22.08 4.34
C PRO A 400 -13.95 -20.74 3.88
N ASP A 401 -13.36 -19.64 4.36
CA ASP A 401 -13.63 -18.27 3.91
C ASP A 401 -13.34 -18.11 2.41
N LEU A 402 -12.20 -18.62 1.93
CA LEU A 402 -11.84 -18.57 0.52
C LEU A 402 -12.68 -19.54 -0.33
N GLN A 403 -13.03 -20.72 0.19
CA GLN A 403 -13.92 -21.66 -0.51
C GLN A 403 -15.32 -21.07 -0.73
N ALA A 404 -15.87 -20.40 0.27
CA ALA A 404 -17.15 -19.70 0.13
C ALA A 404 -17.05 -18.50 -0.83
N ALA A 405 -15.92 -17.78 -0.83
CA ALA A 405 -15.66 -16.71 -1.79
C ALA A 405 -15.62 -17.22 -3.25
N ILE A 406 -15.03 -18.40 -3.47
CA ILE A 406 -15.05 -19.11 -4.76
C ILE A 406 -16.50 -19.42 -5.16
N THR A 407 -17.27 -20.04 -4.26
CA THR A 407 -18.68 -20.38 -4.50
C THR A 407 -19.50 -19.15 -4.90
N MET A 408 -19.21 -17.99 -4.32
CA MET A 408 -19.85 -16.74 -4.68
C MET A 408 -19.44 -16.25 -6.07
N LEU A 409 -18.14 -16.26 -6.40
CA LEU A 409 -17.63 -15.86 -7.73
C LEU A 409 -18.21 -16.73 -8.86
N GLU A 410 -18.36 -18.03 -8.62
CA GLU A 410 -18.98 -18.98 -9.57
C GLU A 410 -20.47 -18.71 -9.81
N ARG A 411 -21.11 -17.92 -8.94
CA ARG A 411 -22.54 -17.60 -9.01
C ARG A 411 -22.81 -16.16 -9.45
N ILE A 412 -21.77 -15.37 -9.65
CA ILE A 412 -21.89 -14.03 -10.24
C ILE A 412 -22.02 -14.19 -11.77
N PRO A 413 -23.07 -13.63 -12.39
CA PRO A 413 -23.23 -13.68 -13.83
C PRO A 413 -22.38 -12.63 -14.55
N GLY A 414 -21.97 -12.95 -15.78
CA GLY A 414 -21.38 -11.99 -16.72
C GLY A 414 -20.17 -11.23 -16.17
N LEU A 415 -19.32 -11.91 -15.40
CA LEU A 415 -18.12 -11.35 -14.79
C LEU A 415 -18.37 -10.08 -13.93
N GLY A 416 -19.58 -9.93 -13.39
CA GLY A 416 -19.94 -8.85 -12.47
C GLY A 416 -20.13 -7.47 -13.12
N ARG A 417 -20.43 -7.41 -14.42
CA ARG A 417 -20.54 -6.16 -15.20
C ARG A 417 -21.46 -5.08 -14.58
N ASP A 418 -22.55 -5.49 -13.95
CA ASP A 418 -23.58 -4.59 -13.38
C ASP A 418 -23.46 -4.46 -11.85
N ILE A 419 -22.37 -4.95 -11.27
CA ILE A 419 -22.17 -5.00 -9.82
C ILE A 419 -21.03 -4.07 -9.44
N ASN A 420 -21.31 -3.11 -8.56
CA ASN A 420 -20.31 -2.25 -7.95
C ASN A 420 -19.93 -2.78 -6.56
N VAL A 421 -18.66 -3.11 -6.38
CA VAL A 421 -18.06 -3.51 -5.09
C VAL A 421 -17.07 -2.47 -4.56
N LYS A 422 -16.66 -1.52 -5.41
CA LYS A 422 -15.64 -0.51 -5.12
C LYS A 422 -16.12 0.48 -4.06
N ASP A 423 -17.38 0.87 -4.15
CA ASP A 423 -17.99 1.83 -3.24
C ASP A 423 -18.65 1.16 -2.02
N TRP A 424 -18.70 -0.18 -2.02
CA TRP A 424 -19.42 -1.01 -1.05
C TRP A 424 -18.52 -2.11 -0.48
N PRO A 425 -17.55 -1.79 0.41
CA PRO A 425 -16.57 -2.77 0.90
C PRO A 425 -17.25 -3.94 1.61
N GLY A 426 -17.09 -5.16 1.08
CA GLY A 426 -17.74 -6.38 1.59
C GLY A 426 -19.21 -6.55 1.19
N GLY A 427 -19.76 -5.66 0.35
CA GLY A 427 -21.09 -5.77 -0.26
C GLY A 427 -21.03 -5.86 -1.78
N LEU A 428 -22.14 -6.24 -2.40
CA LEU A 428 -22.32 -6.29 -3.85
C LEU A 428 -23.50 -5.38 -4.20
N PHE A 429 -23.25 -4.20 -4.75
CA PHE A 429 -24.31 -3.27 -5.14
C PHE A 429 -24.70 -3.52 -6.61
N TYR A 430 -25.92 -3.98 -6.83
CA TYR A 430 -26.46 -4.17 -8.16
C TYR A 430 -27.12 -2.88 -8.63
N GLU A 431 -26.46 -2.19 -9.56
CA GLU A 431 -26.83 -0.84 -10.00
C GLU A 431 -28.23 -0.76 -10.66
N PRO A 432 -28.65 -1.72 -11.52
CA PRO A 432 -29.89 -1.58 -12.29
C PRO A 432 -31.17 -1.41 -11.45
N ASN A 433 -31.21 -1.94 -10.23
CA ASN A 433 -32.35 -1.77 -9.32
C ASN A 433 -31.97 -1.28 -7.92
N GLN A 434 -30.75 -0.73 -7.79
CA GLN A 434 -30.28 -0.09 -6.55
C GLN A 434 -30.36 -1.02 -5.32
N THR A 435 -30.07 -2.31 -5.52
CA THR A 435 -30.06 -3.31 -4.44
C THR A 435 -28.65 -3.50 -3.91
N LEU A 436 -28.46 -3.27 -2.61
CA LEU A 436 -27.25 -3.69 -1.92
C LEU A 436 -27.42 -5.13 -1.41
N VAL A 437 -26.59 -6.04 -1.89
CA VAL A 437 -26.51 -7.40 -1.38
C VAL A 437 -25.36 -7.49 -0.39
N VAL A 438 -25.61 -8.07 0.79
CA VAL A 438 -24.62 -8.33 1.83
C VAL A 438 -24.39 -9.83 1.94
N PRO A 439 -23.29 -10.35 1.39
CA PRO A 439 -22.91 -11.73 1.60
C PRO A 439 -22.54 -11.96 3.07
N LEU A 440 -23.13 -12.98 3.68
CA LEU A 440 -22.83 -13.37 5.05
C LEU A 440 -22.46 -14.85 5.07
N PRO A 441 -21.39 -15.24 5.78
CA PRO A 441 -21.12 -16.66 5.96
C PRO A 441 -22.30 -17.30 6.69
N CYS A 442 -22.52 -18.60 6.49
CA CYS A 442 -23.58 -19.33 7.18
C CYS A 442 -23.11 -20.69 7.72
N TRP A 443 -21.80 -20.97 7.71
CA TRP A 443 -21.26 -22.18 8.31
C TRP A 443 -20.82 -21.87 9.74
N GLY A 444 -21.42 -22.53 10.72
CA GLY A 444 -21.13 -22.30 12.14
C GLY A 444 -21.89 -21.12 12.75
N ASP A 445 -21.57 -20.81 14.02
CA ASP A 445 -22.25 -19.79 14.80
C ASP A 445 -21.56 -18.43 14.65
N ILE A 446 -22.28 -17.48 14.03
CA ILE A 446 -21.73 -16.15 13.74
C ILE A 446 -21.97 -15.21 14.91
N ASN A 447 -20.96 -15.17 15.77
CA ASN A 447 -21.02 -14.39 17.00
C ASN A 447 -20.81 -12.90 16.77
N GLU A 448 -20.20 -12.49 15.65
CA GLU A 448 -19.74 -11.12 15.43
C GLU A 448 -19.83 -10.69 13.96
N LEU A 449 -20.40 -9.51 13.72
CA LEU A 449 -20.52 -8.88 12.39
C LEU A 449 -19.77 -7.54 12.30
N ARG A 450 -18.94 -7.20 13.30
CA ARG A 450 -18.30 -5.87 13.38
C ARG A 450 -17.31 -5.57 12.25
N ALA A 451 -16.84 -6.60 11.55
CA ALA A 451 -16.05 -6.45 10.32
C ALA A 451 -16.83 -5.76 9.18
N LEU A 452 -18.17 -5.71 9.24
CA LEU A 452 -19.01 -4.98 8.27
C LEU A 452 -19.07 -3.47 8.51
N ARG A 453 -18.37 -2.93 9.52
CA ARG A 453 -18.36 -1.49 9.79
C ARG A 453 -18.02 -0.63 8.55
N PRO A 454 -17.02 -0.97 7.71
CA PRO A 454 -16.75 -0.20 6.50
C PRO A 454 -17.95 -0.14 5.54
N LEU A 455 -18.71 -1.22 5.41
CA LEU A 455 -19.94 -1.27 4.62
C LEU A 455 -21.03 -0.37 5.20
N VAL A 456 -21.24 -0.44 6.53
CA VAL A 456 -22.21 0.39 7.24
C VAL A 456 -21.87 1.88 7.11
N ASP A 457 -20.59 2.23 7.21
CA ASP A 457 -20.13 3.60 7.04
C ASP A 457 -20.26 4.08 5.58
N ALA A 458 -20.06 3.19 4.58
CA ALA A 458 -20.35 3.50 3.18
C ALA A 458 -21.83 3.79 2.95
N LEU A 459 -22.71 2.92 3.48
CA LEU A 459 -24.16 3.09 3.43
C LEU A 459 -24.60 4.43 4.01
N ARG A 460 -24.09 4.83 5.18
CA ARG A 460 -24.42 6.14 5.80
C ARG A 460 -24.14 7.35 4.91
N ARG A 461 -23.08 7.30 4.10
CA ARG A 461 -22.71 8.45 3.24
C ARG A 461 -23.42 8.42 1.90
N GLN A 462 -23.89 7.25 1.48
CA GLN A 462 -24.50 7.01 0.16
C GLN A 462 -25.96 6.53 0.26
N LEU A 463 -26.67 6.92 1.32
CA LEU A 463 -28.03 6.45 1.60
C LEU A 463 -29.01 6.64 0.43
N GLY A 464 -28.86 7.72 -0.33
CA GLY A 464 -29.74 8.01 -1.47
C GLY A 464 -29.62 7.04 -2.66
N TYR A 465 -28.63 6.14 -2.65
CA TYR A 465 -28.38 5.20 -3.75
C TYR A 465 -28.91 3.79 -3.50
N VAL A 466 -29.27 3.44 -2.27
CA VAL A 466 -29.72 2.08 -1.91
C VAL A 466 -31.21 2.08 -1.64
N GLN A 467 -31.97 1.42 -2.51
CA GLN A 467 -33.44 1.28 -2.37
C GLN A 467 -33.82 -0.06 -1.72
N ARG A 468 -32.96 -1.07 -1.84
CA ARG A 468 -33.25 -2.43 -1.37
C ARG A 468 -32.03 -3.03 -0.71
N LEU A 469 -32.24 -3.79 0.36
CA LEU A 469 -31.20 -4.54 1.05
C LEU A 469 -31.51 -6.03 0.97
N ALA A 470 -30.51 -6.82 0.62
CA ALA A 470 -30.61 -8.28 0.59
C ALA A 470 -29.44 -8.93 1.33
N VAL A 471 -29.70 -10.08 1.95
CA VAL A 471 -28.68 -10.96 2.52
C VAL A 471 -28.48 -12.13 1.59
N TRP A 472 -27.22 -12.47 1.32
CA TRP A 472 -26.85 -13.69 0.61
C TRP A 472 -26.11 -14.64 1.58
N PRO A 473 -26.79 -15.65 2.15
CA PRO A 473 -26.17 -16.63 3.02
C PRO A 473 -25.27 -17.61 2.24
N LEU A 474 -23.97 -17.56 2.49
CA LEU A 474 -22.97 -18.37 1.79
C LEU A 474 -22.43 -19.48 2.68
N ASP A 475 -22.49 -20.72 2.22
CA ASP A 475 -21.79 -21.87 2.81
C ASP A 475 -20.44 -22.08 2.09
N LYS A 476 -19.60 -22.96 2.62
CA LYS A 476 -18.30 -23.33 2.07
C LYS A 476 -18.43 -23.89 0.67
N THR A 477 -19.45 -24.71 0.41
CA THR A 477 -19.57 -25.50 -0.84
C THR A 477 -20.87 -25.23 -1.60
N ALA A 478 -21.82 -24.49 -1.01
CA ALA A 478 -23.12 -24.23 -1.59
C ALA A 478 -23.76 -22.98 -0.94
N THR A 479 -25.01 -22.68 -1.29
CA THR A 479 -25.83 -21.72 -0.54
C THR A 479 -26.34 -22.36 0.74
N CYS A 480 -26.56 -21.54 1.77
CA CYS A 480 -27.30 -22.00 2.94
C CYS A 480 -28.69 -22.49 2.51
N SER A 481 -29.03 -23.72 2.92
CA SER A 481 -30.38 -24.28 2.80
C SER A 481 -31.14 -24.23 4.13
N ASP A 482 -30.55 -23.65 5.18
CA ASP A 482 -31.16 -23.52 6.50
C ASP A 482 -31.86 -22.16 6.63
N ASP A 483 -33.19 -22.18 6.48
CA ASP A 483 -34.05 -20.99 6.57
C ASP A 483 -33.94 -20.30 7.95
N LYS A 484 -33.80 -21.07 9.04
CA LYS A 484 -33.69 -20.50 10.39
C LYS A 484 -32.38 -19.74 10.55
N ARG A 485 -31.28 -20.30 10.04
CA ARG A 485 -29.98 -19.64 10.08
C ARG A 485 -29.97 -18.40 9.19
N SER A 486 -30.58 -18.49 8.02
CA SER A 486 -30.71 -17.35 7.10
C SER A 486 -31.51 -16.21 7.73
N GLN A 487 -32.62 -16.52 8.41
CA GLN A 487 -33.41 -15.53 9.15
C GLN A 487 -32.62 -14.90 10.30
N HIS A 488 -31.86 -15.70 11.05
CA HIS A 488 -31.01 -15.18 12.12
C HIS A 488 -29.95 -14.18 11.60
N LEU A 489 -29.36 -14.45 10.42
CA LEU A 489 -28.41 -13.53 9.79
C LEU A 489 -29.08 -12.20 9.39
N VAL A 490 -30.32 -12.25 8.90
CA VAL A 490 -31.11 -11.05 8.60
C VAL A 490 -31.34 -10.21 9.84
N GLU A 491 -31.79 -10.82 10.95
CA GLU A 491 -32.00 -10.12 12.23
C GLU A 491 -30.72 -9.45 12.73
N ARG A 492 -29.59 -10.15 12.62
CA ARG A 492 -28.27 -9.67 13.02
C ARG A 492 -27.79 -8.51 12.15
N LEU A 493 -28.03 -8.57 10.83
CA LEU A 493 -27.68 -7.48 9.92
C LEU A 493 -28.55 -6.25 10.20
N ALA A 494 -29.87 -6.43 10.34
CA ALA A 494 -30.81 -5.36 10.63
C ALA A 494 -30.42 -4.57 11.89
N ALA A 495 -29.96 -5.25 12.95
CA ALA A 495 -29.48 -4.62 14.17
C ALA A 495 -28.24 -3.72 13.98
N LEU A 496 -27.49 -3.87 12.88
CA LEU A 496 -26.36 -3.00 12.53
C LEU A 496 -26.74 -1.84 11.61
N MET A 497 -27.92 -1.88 10.99
CA MET A 497 -28.29 -0.92 9.97
C MET A 497 -28.65 0.44 10.60
N PRO A 498 -28.06 1.54 10.11
CA PRO A 498 -28.31 2.88 10.62
C PRO A 498 -29.59 3.50 10.04
N VAL A 499 -30.19 2.85 9.03
CA VAL A 499 -31.38 3.32 8.31
C VAL A 499 -32.60 2.64 8.89
N PRO A 500 -33.63 3.37 9.33
CA PRO A 500 -34.83 2.76 9.91
C PRO A 500 -35.48 1.71 9.00
N GLU A 501 -35.52 1.96 7.69
CA GLU A 501 -36.06 1.02 6.70
C GLU A 501 -35.33 -0.33 6.72
N PHE A 502 -34.00 -0.31 6.81
CA PHE A 502 -33.16 -1.51 6.84
C PHE A 502 -32.91 -2.05 8.25
N ALA A 503 -33.35 -1.34 9.29
CA ALA A 503 -33.32 -1.81 10.68
C ALA A 503 -34.46 -2.77 11.00
N ASP A 504 -35.46 -2.86 10.12
CA ASP A 504 -36.53 -3.87 10.18
C ASP A 504 -36.12 -5.13 9.39
N PRO A 505 -35.96 -6.30 10.05
CA PRO A 505 -35.69 -7.58 9.39
C PRO A 505 -36.68 -7.91 8.25
N GLY A 506 -37.93 -7.46 8.34
CA GLY A 506 -38.96 -7.72 7.32
C GLY A 506 -38.70 -7.05 5.96
N ASN A 507 -37.85 -6.02 5.93
CA ASN A 507 -37.48 -5.29 4.72
C ASN A 507 -36.20 -5.81 4.07
N ILE A 508 -35.54 -6.81 4.68
CA ILE A 508 -34.30 -7.40 4.16
C ILE A 508 -34.63 -8.73 3.50
N ARG A 509 -34.39 -8.83 2.19
CA ARG A 509 -34.66 -10.05 1.42
C ARG A 509 -33.52 -11.06 1.58
N ILE A 510 -33.84 -12.35 1.72
CA ILE A 510 -32.87 -13.43 1.56
C ILE A 510 -32.80 -13.81 0.08
N ILE A 511 -31.59 -13.91 -0.47
CA ILE A 511 -31.35 -14.40 -1.84
C ILE A 511 -30.39 -15.59 -1.82
N HIS A 512 -30.49 -16.44 -2.84
CA HIS A 512 -29.57 -17.58 -3.04
C HIS A 512 -28.65 -17.40 -4.25
N SER A 513 -28.93 -16.41 -5.10
CA SER A 513 -28.10 -16.04 -6.24
C SER A 513 -28.32 -14.58 -6.67
N MET A 514 -27.34 -14.01 -7.39
CA MET A 514 -27.47 -12.65 -7.95
C MET A 514 -28.57 -12.53 -9.03
N GLU A 515 -29.04 -13.63 -9.62
CA GLU A 515 -30.15 -13.60 -10.58
C GLU A 515 -31.50 -13.27 -9.92
N GLU A 516 -31.69 -13.68 -8.67
CA GLU A 516 -32.90 -13.33 -7.93
C GLU A 516 -33.01 -11.81 -7.69
N VAL A 517 -31.88 -11.11 -7.75
CA VAL A 517 -31.79 -9.66 -7.68
C VAL A 517 -32.14 -9.03 -9.02
N SER A 518 -31.63 -9.56 -10.13
CA SER A 518 -31.94 -9.03 -11.47
C SER A 518 -33.41 -9.19 -11.85
N HIS A 519 -34.02 -10.33 -11.50
CA HIS A 519 -35.42 -10.64 -11.80
C HIS A 519 -36.45 -9.93 -10.91
N ALA A 520 -36.05 -9.29 -9.80
CA ALA A 520 -36.94 -8.54 -8.91
C ALA A 520 -37.41 -7.18 -9.48
N SER A 521 -37.16 -6.94 -10.76
CA SER A 521 -37.36 -5.68 -11.47
C SER A 521 -38.59 -5.71 -12.41
N HIS A 522 -39.39 -6.78 -12.35
CA HIS A 522 -40.62 -6.97 -13.13
C HIS A 522 -41.85 -7.11 -12.25
#